data_AF-A0A9P7UJZ1-F1
#
_entry.id   AF-A0A9P7UJZ1-F1
#
_cell.length_a   1.000
_cell.length_b   1.000
_cell.length_c   1.000
_cell.angle_alpha   90.00
_cell.angle_beta   90.00
_cell.angle_gamma   90.00
#
_symmetry.space_group_name_H-M   'P 1'
#
loop_
_entity.id
_entity.type
_entity.pdbx_description
1 polymer ?
#
loop_
_entity_poly.entity_id
_entity_poly.type
_entity_poly.pdbx_seq_one_letter_code
_entity_poly.pdbx_strand_id
1 'polypeptide(L)'
;MLLSIAKPFMNLKLRAKVKHVDPTVPSITLESGETFSGDIIIGADGIHSIVRETVVGDKDIPLSVPLGDVALRAIIPTKPMLRDPELRDLVQNPRLTCWMGPLRHAVGYCVVRIPPTPLFLTRSVTRAEEPSITW
;
A
#
# COMPACT_ATOMS: atom_id res chain seq x y z
N MET A 1 -8.42 -13.64 -5.66
CA MET A 1 -7.51 -14.71 -6.09
C MET A 1 -6.76 -15.32 -4.91
N LEU A 2 -5.87 -14.59 -4.21
CA LEU A 2 -5.18 -15.15 -3.04
C LEU A 2 -6.11 -15.48 -1.87
N LEU A 3 -6.96 -14.52 -1.47
CA LEU A 3 -7.90 -14.72 -0.35
C LEU A 3 -8.81 -15.94 -0.55
N SER A 4 -9.33 -16.14 -1.75
CA SER A 4 -10.20 -17.28 -2.08
C SER A 4 -9.47 -18.61 -2.01
N ILE A 5 -8.19 -18.65 -2.37
CA ILE A 5 -7.35 -19.86 -2.29
C ILE A 5 -7.00 -20.18 -0.83
N ALA A 6 -6.70 -19.16 -0.02
CA ALA A 6 -6.33 -19.36 1.38
C ALA A 6 -7.52 -19.67 2.31
N LYS A 7 -8.72 -19.17 1.97
CA LYS A 7 -9.91 -19.23 2.85
C LYS A 7 -10.24 -20.64 3.40
N PRO A 8 -10.13 -21.75 2.65
CA PRO A 8 -10.41 -23.09 3.19
C PRO A 8 -9.42 -23.56 4.27
N PHE A 9 -8.24 -22.94 4.35
CA PHE A 9 -7.14 -23.37 5.22
C PHE A 9 -6.92 -22.45 6.42
N MET A 10 -7.81 -21.47 6.64
CA MET A 10 -7.66 -20.50 7.73
C MET A 10 -9.01 -20.05 8.27
N ASN A 11 -9.05 -19.73 9.57
CA ASN A 11 -10.14 -18.95 10.13
C ASN A 11 -9.83 -17.45 9.95
N LEU A 12 -10.70 -16.73 9.26
CA LEU A 12 -10.50 -15.32 8.93
C LEU A 12 -11.48 -14.44 9.68
N LYS A 13 -10.95 -13.60 10.59
CA LYS A 13 -11.71 -12.56 11.28
C LYS A 13 -11.32 -11.19 10.73
N LEU A 14 -12.21 -10.59 9.94
CA LEU A 14 -12.04 -9.23 9.43
C LEU A 14 -12.55 -8.20 10.45
N ARG A 15 -12.15 -6.93 10.28
CA ARG A 15 -12.48 -5.83 11.20
C ARG A 15 -12.06 -6.10 12.66
N ALA A 16 -11.07 -6.97 12.84
CA ALA A 16 -10.46 -7.29 14.13
C ALA A 16 -9.12 -6.58 14.24
N LYS A 17 -9.15 -5.29 14.56
CA LYS A 17 -7.93 -4.51 14.75
C LYS A 17 -7.24 -4.99 16.03
N VAL A 18 -6.01 -5.45 15.92
CA VAL A 18 -5.16 -5.77 17.08
C VAL A 18 -4.68 -4.47 17.71
N LYS A 19 -4.84 -4.35 19.02
CA LYS A 19 -4.44 -3.18 19.81
C LYS A 19 -3.21 -3.46 20.67
N HIS A 20 -3.03 -4.70 21.12
CA HIS A 20 -1.93 -5.09 21.99
C HIS A 20 -1.44 -6.50 21.64
N VAL A 21 -0.13 -6.72 21.83
CA VAL A 21 0.54 -8.00 21.66
C VAL A 21 1.34 -8.25 22.94
N ASP A 22 1.09 -9.37 23.60
CA ASP A 22 1.88 -9.81 24.74
C ASP A 22 2.97 -10.78 24.27
N PRO A 23 4.26 -10.44 24.41
CA PRO A 23 5.36 -11.31 23.99
C PRO A 23 5.71 -12.38 25.04
N THR A 24 5.24 -12.25 26.28
CA THR A 24 5.52 -13.20 27.37
C THR A 24 4.54 -14.37 27.35
N VAL A 25 3.29 -14.08 27.03
CA VAL A 25 2.25 -15.06 26.76
C VAL A 25 1.79 -14.77 25.34
N PRO A 26 2.10 -15.63 24.34
CA PRO A 26 1.84 -15.36 22.93
C PRO A 26 0.35 -15.16 22.66
N SER A 27 -0.09 -13.91 22.85
CA SER A 27 -1.47 -13.49 22.80
C SER A 27 -1.61 -12.08 22.24
N ILE A 28 -2.79 -11.84 21.67
CA ILE A 28 -3.19 -10.57 21.10
C ILE A 28 -4.49 -10.11 21.72
N THR A 29 -4.63 -8.81 21.93
CA THR A 29 -5.90 -8.20 22.35
C THR A 29 -6.40 -7.30 21.24
N LEU A 30 -7.65 -7.52 20.84
CA LEU A 30 -8.34 -6.70 19.85
C LEU A 30 -8.83 -5.37 20.45
N GLU A 31 -9.12 -4.40 19.60
CA GLU A 31 -9.75 -3.13 20.01
C GLU A 31 -11.13 -3.34 20.68
N SER A 32 -11.80 -4.46 20.38
CA SER A 32 -13.03 -4.88 21.06
C SER A 32 -12.83 -5.35 22.50
N GLY A 33 -11.59 -5.59 22.94
CA GLY A 33 -11.25 -6.19 24.23
C GLY A 33 -11.14 -7.73 24.21
N GLU A 34 -11.53 -8.38 23.11
CA GLU A 34 -11.37 -9.82 22.95
C GLU A 34 -9.89 -10.21 22.86
N THR A 35 -9.50 -11.31 23.51
CA THR A 35 -8.12 -11.79 23.54
C THR A 35 -8.02 -13.17 22.89
N PHE A 36 -6.97 -13.36 22.09
CA PHE A 36 -6.63 -14.63 21.46
C PHE A 36 -5.22 -15.04 21.86
N SER A 37 -5.01 -16.32 22.14
CA SER A 37 -3.70 -16.91 22.37
C SER A 37 -3.38 -17.96 21.31
N GLY A 38 -2.09 -18.24 21.11
CA GLY A 38 -1.61 -19.29 20.22
C GLY A 38 -0.14 -19.58 20.47
N ASP A 39 0.44 -20.57 19.80
CA ASP A 39 1.85 -20.92 20.02
C ASP A 39 2.81 -19.87 19.43
N ILE A 40 2.42 -19.26 18.31
CA ILE A 40 3.22 -18.30 17.55
C ILE A 40 2.31 -17.16 17.06
N ILE A 41 2.82 -15.94 17.13
CA ILE A 41 2.22 -14.75 16.50
C ILE A 41 3.11 -14.32 15.33
N ILE A 42 2.51 -14.16 14.15
CA ILE A 42 3.18 -13.65 12.96
C ILE A 42 2.75 -12.21 12.71
N GLY A 43 3.70 -11.27 12.83
CA GLY A 43 3.48 -9.86 12.52
C GLY A 43 3.52 -9.59 11.02
N ALA A 44 2.35 -9.37 10.42
CA ALA A 44 2.19 -8.98 9.01
C ALA A 44 1.34 -7.69 8.88
N ASP A 45 1.52 -6.77 9.82
CA ASP A 45 0.69 -5.58 10.07
C ASP A 45 1.21 -4.29 9.39
N GLY A 46 2.19 -4.40 8.49
CA GLY A 46 2.61 -3.32 7.59
C GLY A 46 3.55 -2.30 8.23
N ILE A 47 3.67 -1.11 7.61
CA ILE A 47 4.67 -0.10 8.02
C ILE A 47 4.45 0.42 9.44
N HIS A 48 3.20 0.53 9.87
CA HIS A 48 2.79 0.94 11.23
C HIS A 48 2.66 -0.25 12.20
N SER A 49 3.55 -1.23 12.08
CA SER A 49 3.52 -2.47 12.86
C SER A 49 3.62 -2.23 14.36
N ILE A 50 2.63 -2.73 15.10
CA ILE A 50 2.65 -2.82 16.58
C ILE A 50 3.46 -4.03 17.03
N VAL A 51 3.53 -5.09 16.21
CA VAL A 51 4.33 -6.29 16.53
C VAL A 51 5.81 -5.92 16.58
N ARG A 52 6.28 -5.12 15.60
CA ARG A 52 7.64 -4.60 15.59
C ARG A 52 7.92 -3.76 16.85
N GLU A 53 6.99 -2.89 17.25
CA GLU A 53 7.12 -2.08 18.46
C GLU A 53 7.25 -2.96 19.71
N THR A 54 6.41 -3.99 19.86
CA THR A 54 6.45 -4.93 21.00
C THR A 54 7.77 -5.70 21.07
N VAL A 55 8.33 -6.12 19.94
CA VAL A 55 9.55 -6.94 19.90
C VAL A 55 10.82 -6.10 20.07
N VAL A 56 10.89 -4.94 19.41
CA VAL A 56 12.10 -4.09 19.41
C VAL A 56 12.13 -3.16 20.63
N GLY A 57 10.97 -2.84 21.21
CA GLY A 57 10.85 -1.97 22.38
C GLY A 57 11.06 -0.48 22.09
N ASP A 58 11.27 -0.12 20.82
CA ASP A 58 11.63 1.23 20.41
C ASP A 58 10.46 1.91 19.67
N LYS A 59 9.76 2.79 20.40
CA LYS A 59 8.62 3.57 19.87
C LYS A 59 9.08 4.77 19.04
N ASP A 60 10.35 5.16 19.19
CA ASP A 60 10.87 6.42 18.71
C ASP A 60 11.63 6.29 17.39
N ILE A 61 11.75 5.07 16.83
CA ILE A 61 12.25 4.88 15.46
C ILE A 61 11.25 5.53 14.50
N PRO A 62 11.63 6.62 13.80
CA PRO A 62 10.75 7.24 12.84
C PRO A 62 10.43 6.22 11.74
N LEU A 63 9.16 5.78 11.67
CA LEU A 63 8.68 4.82 10.67
C LEU A 63 8.96 5.27 9.23
N SER A 64 9.09 6.58 9.07
CA SER A 64 9.49 7.25 7.85
C SER A 64 10.06 8.60 8.23
N VAL A 65 11.33 8.85 7.93
CA VAL A 65 11.81 10.23 7.77
C VAL A 65 11.14 10.75 6.49
N PRO A 66 10.38 11.85 6.51
CA PRO A 66 9.77 12.38 5.29
C PRO A 66 10.89 12.78 4.31
N LEU A 67 11.07 12.00 3.24
CA LEU A 67 12.04 12.32 2.18
C LEU A 67 11.59 13.49 1.30
N GLY A 68 10.40 14.04 1.56
CA GLY A 68 9.78 15.10 0.75
C GLY A 68 9.11 14.60 -0.52
N ASP A 69 9.21 13.32 -0.87
CA ASP A 69 8.58 12.76 -2.07
C ASP A 69 7.14 12.33 -1.83
N VAL A 70 6.22 12.82 -2.65
CA VAL A 70 4.81 12.41 -2.66
C VAL A 70 4.51 11.66 -3.94
N ALA A 71 4.03 10.41 -3.82
CA ALA A 71 3.62 9.59 -4.97
C ALA A 71 2.09 9.63 -5.15
N LEU A 72 1.61 10.40 -6.11
CA LEU A 72 0.21 10.33 -6.54
C LEU A 72 0.01 9.07 -7.38
N ARG A 73 -1.04 8.30 -7.10
CA ARG A 73 -1.36 7.07 -7.83
C ARG A 73 -2.82 7.06 -8.26
N ALA A 74 -3.07 6.85 -9.54
CA ALA A 74 -4.42 6.77 -10.08
C ALA A 74 -4.58 5.61 -11.07
N ILE A 75 -5.78 5.03 -11.07
CA ILE A 75 -6.21 3.95 -11.96
C ILE A 75 -7.18 4.56 -12.97
N ILE A 76 -6.79 4.58 -14.24
CA ILE A 76 -7.53 5.22 -15.32
C ILE A 76 -8.21 4.16 -16.19
N PRO A 77 -9.53 4.21 -16.43
CA PRO A 77 -10.19 3.33 -17.39
C PRO A 77 -9.62 3.52 -18.80
N THR A 78 -9.30 2.43 -19.50
CA THR A 78 -8.73 2.52 -20.85
C THR A 78 -9.75 2.75 -21.96
N LYS A 79 -11.05 2.49 -21.71
CA LYS A 79 -12.12 2.71 -22.71
C LYS A 79 -12.17 4.16 -23.22
N PRO A 80 -12.14 5.21 -22.36
CA PRO A 80 -12.01 6.59 -22.81
C PRO A 80 -10.68 6.87 -23.52
N MET A 81 -9.57 6.35 -23.01
CA MET A 81 -8.24 6.56 -23.60
C MET A 81 -8.15 6.04 -25.05
N LEU A 82 -8.83 4.94 -25.37
CA LEU A 82 -8.89 4.40 -26.73
C LEU A 82 -9.62 5.31 -27.71
N ARG A 83 -10.55 6.15 -27.24
CA ARG A 83 -11.30 7.10 -28.08
C ARG A 83 -10.46 8.32 -28.44
N ASP A 84 -9.52 8.68 -27.57
CA ASP A 84 -8.58 9.78 -27.77
C ASP A 84 -7.39 9.33 -28.64
N PRO A 85 -7.16 9.95 -29.82
CA PRO A 85 -6.02 9.61 -30.68
C PRO A 85 -4.65 9.71 -30.00
N GLU A 86 -4.45 10.65 -29.06
CA GLU A 86 -3.16 10.87 -28.40
C GLU A 86 -2.89 9.81 -27.31
N LEU A 87 -3.94 9.31 -26.67
CA LEU A 87 -3.82 8.34 -25.57
C LEU A 87 -3.96 6.89 -26.02
N ARG A 88 -4.46 6.67 -27.24
CA ARG A 88 -4.74 5.33 -27.77
C ARG A 88 -3.51 4.43 -27.80
N ASP A 89 -2.36 4.97 -28.19
CA ASP A 89 -1.11 4.20 -28.29
C ASP A 89 -0.67 3.62 -26.95
N LEU A 90 -0.86 4.38 -25.85
CA LEU A 90 -0.55 3.93 -24.48
C LEU A 90 -1.33 2.68 -24.07
N VAL A 91 -2.47 2.41 -24.70
CA VAL A 91 -3.30 1.24 -24.44
C VAL A 91 -3.06 0.12 -25.46
N GLN A 92 -2.98 0.46 -26.76
CA GLN A 92 -2.83 -0.53 -27.83
C GLN A 92 -1.43 -1.16 -27.86
N ASN A 93 -0.41 -0.38 -27.50
CA ASN A 93 0.98 -0.80 -27.43
C ASN A 93 1.48 -0.65 -25.99
N PRO A 94 1.00 -1.48 -25.05
CA PRO A 94 1.27 -1.30 -23.63
C PRO A 94 2.76 -1.39 -23.34
N ARG A 95 3.31 -0.31 -22.78
CA ARG A 95 4.70 -0.21 -22.35
C ARG A 95 4.73 0.36 -20.94
N LEU A 96 5.83 0.12 -20.22
CA LEU A 96 6.16 0.96 -19.09
C LEU A 96 6.70 2.26 -19.64
N THR A 97 5.91 3.33 -19.54
CA THR A 97 6.31 4.66 -19.99
C THR A 97 6.73 5.49 -18.79
N CYS A 98 7.93 6.02 -18.82
CA CYS A 98 8.46 6.90 -17.79
C CYS A 98 8.68 8.29 -18.38
N TRP A 99 7.95 9.27 -17.89
CA TRP A 99 8.15 10.69 -18.21
C TRP A 99 8.94 11.34 -17.09
N MET A 100 10.14 11.82 -17.42
CA MET A 100 11.06 12.45 -16.46
C MET A 100 11.06 13.97 -16.66
N GLY A 101 10.98 14.71 -15.56
CA GLY A 101 11.14 16.16 -15.53
C GLY A 101 11.93 16.60 -14.29
N PRO A 102 12.30 17.89 -14.20
CA PRO A 102 13.01 18.41 -13.04
C PRO A 102 12.17 18.24 -11.76
N LEU A 103 12.71 17.49 -10.78
CA LEU A 103 12.07 17.20 -9.48
C LEU A 103 10.69 16.53 -9.56
N ARG A 104 10.32 15.97 -10.73
CA ARG A 104 9.06 15.28 -10.94
C ARG A 104 9.18 14.19 -11.98
N HIS A 105 8.49 13.07 -11.78
CA HIS A 105 8.37 12.05 -12.80
C HIS A 105 7.00 11.42 -12.79
N ALA A 106 6.56 10.89 -13.93
CA ALA A 106 5.35 10.10 -14.06
C ALA A 106 5.68 8.73 -14.66
N VAL A 107 5.09 7.67 -14.11
CA VAL A 107 5.20 6.31 -14.64
C VAL A 107 3.81 5.81 -15.00
N GLY A 108 3.64 5.40 -16.25
CA GLY A 108 2.40 4.91 -16.81
C GLY A 108 2.52 3.48 -17.31
N TYR A 109 1.57 2.61 -16.97
CA TYR A 109 1.51 1.26 -17.54
C TYR A 109 0.11 0.66 -17.44
N CYS A 110 -0.19 -0.26 -18.35
CA CYS A 110 -1.43 -1.03 -18.30
C CYS A 110 -1.35 -2.12 -17.23
N VAL A 111 -2.37 -2.19 -16.38
CA VAL A 111 -2.62 -3.28 -15.43
C VAL A 111 -3.89 -4.00 -15.82
N VAL A 112 -3.87 -5.32 -15.73
CA VAL A 112 -5.04 -6.16 -15.96
C VAL A 112 -5.68 -6.48 -14.62
N ARG A 113 -6.93 -6.07 -14.41
CA ARG A 113 -7.72 -6.49 -13.25
C ARG A 113 -8.42 -7.83 -13.54
N ILE A 114 -8.83 -8.54 -12.50
CA ILE A 114 -9.82 -9.62 -12.60
C ILE A 114 -11.13 -9.08 -11.99
N PRO A 115 -12.26 -9.01 -12.72
CA PRO A 115 -12.43 -9.36 -14.15
C PRO A 115 -11.65 -8.42 -15.09
N PRO A 116 -11.34 -8.85 -16.33
CA PRO A 116 -10.42 -8.17 -17.26
C PRO A 116 -10.97 -6.82 -17.72
N THR A 117 -10.73 -5.80 -16.91
CA THR A 117 -10.82 -4.40 -17.32
C THR A 117 -9.40 -3.87 -17.38
N PRO A 118 -8.89 -3.51 -18.56
CA PRO A 118 -7.59 -2.87 -18.67
C PRO A 118 -7.68 -1.50 -18.00
N LEU A 119 -6.71 -1.23 -17.14
CA LEU A 119 -6.57 0.03 -16.44
C LEU A 119 -5.18 0.57 -16.70
N PHE A 120 -5.05 1.88 -16.82
CA PHE A 120 -3.76 2.54 -16.88
C PHE A 120 -3.41 3.08 -15.50
N LEU A 121 -2.34 2.59 -14.90
CA LEU A 121 -1.83 3.14 -13.65
C LEU A 121 -0.86 4.26 -13.97
N THR A 122 -1.14 5.45 -13.46
CA THR A 122 -0.16 6.54 -13.42
C THR A 122 0.35 6.71 -11.98
N ARG A 123 1.66 6.83 -11.83
CA ARG A 123 2.32 7.27 -10.60
C ARG A 123 3.10 8.54 -10.90
N SER A 124 2.75 9.66 -10.30
CA SER A 124 3.61 10.85 -10.32
C SER A 124 4.31 11.03 -8.98
N VAL A 125 5.61 11.27 -8.98
CA VAL A 125 6.33 11.70 -7.78
C VAL A 125 6.69 13.16 -7.94
N THR A 126 6.36 13.96 -6.94
CA THR A 126 6.78 15.35 -6.82
C THR A 126 7.41 15.54 -5.45
N ARG A 127 8.51 16.29 -5.41
CA ARG A 127 9.02 16.80 -4.13
C ARG A 127 8.02 17.83 -3.62
N ALA A 128 7.46 17.62 -2.43
CA ALA A 128 6.71 18.64 -1.72
C ALA A 128 7.64 19.83 -1.50
N GLU A 129 7.20 21.04 -1.87
CA GLU A 129 7.89 22.25 -1.44
C GLU A 129 7.86 22.27 0.10
N GLU A 130 9.02 22.47 0.72
CA GLU A 130 9.07 22.80 2.14
C GLU A 130 8.19 24.04 2.34
N PRO A 131 7.17 24.02 3.22
CA PRO A 131 6.64 25.29 3.70
C PRO A 131 7.83 26.01 4.33
N SER A 132 8.14 27.21 3.86
CA SER A 132 9.18 28.06 4.42
C SER A 132 8.97 28.16 5.94
N ILE A 133 9.73 27.39 6.72
CA ILE A 133 9.80 27.55 8.16
C ILE A 133 10.67 28.78 8.39
N THR A 134 10.04 29.94 8.38
CA THR A 134 10.58 31.14 9.03
C THR A 134 10.37 30.95 10.53
N TRP A 135 11.46 30.75 11.28
CA TRP A 135 11.49 30.95 12.73
C TRP A 135 11.34 32.43 13.07
#